data_AF-A0A7W1HB08-F1
#
_entry.id   AF-A0A7W1HB08-F1
#
_cell.length_a   1.000
_cell.length_b   1.000
_cell.length_c   1.000
_cell.angle_alpha   90.00
_cell.angle_beta   90.00
_cell.angle_gamma   90.00
#
_symmetry.space_group_name_H-M   'P 1'
#
loop_
_entity.id
_entity.type
_entity.pdbx_description
1 polymer ?
#
loop_
_entity_poly.entity_id
_entity_poly.type
_entity_poly.pdbx_seq_one_letter_code
_entity_poly.pdbx_strand_id
1 'polypeptide(L)' 'MNLTRRQHEVYDYIRSFLESHGYAPSLEEIGSALGLSSVATVHE' A
#
# COMPACT_ATOMS: atom_id res chain seq x y z
N MET A 1 -0.18 -20.17 0.55
CA MET A 1 0.24 -18.86 0.01
C MET A 1 0.85 -18.06 1.15
N ASN A 2 2.18 -17.93 1.18
CA ASN A 2 2.85 -17.06 2.13
C ASN A 2 3.00 -15.69 1.46
N LEU A 3 2.26 -14.69 1.96
CA LEU A 3 2.49 -13.30 1.58
C LEU A 3 3.93 -12.95 1.93
N THR A 4 4.63 -12.29 1.01
CA THR A 4 5.94 -11.72 1.33
C THR A 4 5.74 -10.63 2.38
N ARG A 5 6.76 -10.31 3.20
CA ARG A 5 6.67 -9.25 4.21
C ARG A 5 6.06 -7.96 3.64
N ARG A 6 6.49 -7.59 2.43
CA ARG A 6 6.02 -6.39 1.74
C ARG A 6 4.56 -6.46 1.32
N GLN A 7 4.08 -7.62 0.87
CA GLN A 7 2.65 -7.80 0.59
C GLN A 7 1.81 -7.73 1.86
N HIS A 8 2.35 -8.19 3.00
CA HIS A 8 1.68 -8.06 4.29
C HIS A 8 1.61 -6.59 4.74
N GLU A 9 2.69 -5.82 4.58
CA GLU A 9 2.70 -4.37 4.87
C GLU A 9 1.70 -3.59 4.02
N VAL A 10 1.59 -3.91 2.73
CA VAL A 10 0.58 -3.31 1.84
C VAL A 10 -0.85 -3.66 2.30
N TYR A 11 -1.07 -4.92 2.68
CA TYR A 11 -2.38 -5.38 3.16
C TYR A 11 -2.79 -4.68 4.46
N ASP A 12 -1.88 -4.60 5.45
CA ASP A 12 -2.12 -3.88 6.70
C ASP A 12 -2.40 -2.39 6.46
N TYR A 13 -1.66 -1.76 5.54
CA TYR A 13 -1.88 -0.37 5.19
C TYR A 13 -3.27 -0.15 4.57
N ILE A 14 -3.67 -0.95 3.58
CA ILE A 14 -4.98 -0.83 2.93
C ILE A 14 -6.11 -0.99 3.96
N ARG A 15 -5.98 -1.95 4.87
CA ARG A 15 -6.97 -2.20 5.93
C ARG A 15 -7.11 -1.00 6.85
N SER A 16 -5.99 -0.50 7.39
CA SER A 16 -5.97 0.67 8.28
C SER A 16 -6.49 1.93 7.58
N PHE A 17 -6.15 2.10 6.30
CA PHE A 17 -6.61 3.23 5.50
C PHE A 17 -8.11 3.20 5.28
N LEU A 18 -8.67 2.02 4.94
CA LEU A 18 -10.12 1.82 4.79
C LEU A 18 -10.87 2.14 6.08
N GLU A 19 -10.35 1.70 7.23
CA GLU A 19 -10.97 1.97 8.53
C GLU A 19 -10.94 3.47 8.89
N SER A 20 -9.90 4.19 8.48
CA SER A 20 -9.76 5.62 8.78
C SER A 20 -10.46 6.55 7.79
N HIS A 21 -10.52 6.20 6.50
CA HIS A 21 -10.97 7.09 5.44
C HIS A 21 -12.29 6.67 4.79
N GLY A 22 -12.69 5.40 4.94
CA GLY A 22 -13.93 4.86 4.35
C GLY A 22 -13.85 4.62 2.84
N TYR A 23 -12.67 4.71 2.23
CA TYR A 23 -12.41 4.37 0.83
C TYR A 23 -11.06 3.67 0.67
N ALA A 24 -10.89 2.96 -0.45
CA ALA A 24 -9.65 2.27 -0.75
C ALA A 24 -8.56 3.27 -1.18
N PRO A 25 -7.33 3.18 -0.64
CA PRO A 25 -6.26 4.12 -1.01
C PRO A 25 -5.85 3.95 -2.47
N SER A 26 -5.43 5.04 -3.08
CA SER A 26 -4.87 5.09 -4.43
C SER A 26 -3.43 4.58 -4.45
N LEU A 27 -2.92 4.16 -5.61
CA LEU A 27 -1.53 3.71 -5.76
C LEU A 27 -0.50 4.77 -5.33
N GLU A 28 -0.81 6.05 -5.57
CA GLU A 28 0.01 7.18 -5.13
C GLU A 28 0.03 7.34 -3.60
N GLU A 29 -1.11 7.09 -2.94
CA GLU A 29 -1.25 7.15 -1.48
C GLU A 29 -0.51 5.99 -0.81
N ILE A 30 -0.65 4.77 -1.35
CA ILE A 30 0.10 3.58 -0.92
C ILE A 30 1.61 3.82 -1.08
N GLY A 31 2.05 4.35 -2.22
CA GLY A 31 3.45 4.65 -2.49
C GLY A 31 4.02 5.70 -1.53
N SER A 32 3.24 6.76 -1.26
CA SER A 32 3.63 7.83 -0.34
C SER A 32 3.69 7.34 1.12
N ALA A 33 2.70 6.56 1.56
CA ALA A 33 2.59 6.13 2.95
C ALA A 33 3.59 5.02 3.33
N LEU A 34 3.94 4.14 2.39
CA LEU A 34 4.93 3.08 2.61
C LEU A 34 6.37 3.57 2.38
N GLY A 35 6.57 4.88 2.19
CA GLY A 35 7.91 5.47 1.97
C GLY A 35 8.61 4.88 0.76
N LEU A 36 7.84 4.39 -0.21
CA LEU A 36 8.39 3.87 -1.45
C LEU A 36 8.85 5.08 -2.25
N SER A 37 10.14 5.42 -2.17
CA SER A 37 10.77 6.53 -2.92
C SER A 37 10.70 6.37 -4.45
N SER A 38 9.87 5.46 -4.94
CA SER A 38 9.58 5.27 -6.33
C SER A 38 8.21 4.62 -6.48
N VAL A 39 7.23 5.44 -6.83
CA VAL A 39 6.15 5.08 -7.77
C VAL A 39 6.75 4.58 -9.11
N ALA A 40 8.08 4.59 -9.28
CA ALA A 40 8.80 4.13 -10.47
C ALA A 40 8.87 2.59 -10.67
N THR A 41 8.40 1.76 -9.74
CA THR A 41 8.30 0.29 -9.98
C THR A 41 6.87 -0.23 -10.08
N VAL A 42 5.86 0.65 -10.04
CA VAL A 42 4.46 0.26 -10.25
C VAL A 42 4.14 0.05 -11.74
N HIS A 43 5.08 0.37 -12.65
CA HIS A 43 4.89 0.32 -14.11
C HIS A 43 5.84 -0.63 -14.87
N GLU A 44 6.30 -1.71 -14.23
CA GLU A 44 6.86 -2.88 -14.97
C GLU A 44 6.03 -4.14 -14.74
#